data_AF-A0A1Q7MAK0-F1
#
_entry.id   AF-A0A1Q7MAK0-F1
#
_cell.length_a   1.000
_cell.length_b   1.000
_cell.length_c   1.000
_cell.angle_alpha   90.00
_cell.angle_beta   90.00
_cell.angle_gamma   90.00
#
_symmetry.space_group_name_H-M   'P 1'
#
loop_
_entity.id
_entity.type
_entity.pdbx_description
1 polymer ?
#
loop_
_entity_poly.entity_id
_entity_poly.type
_entity_poly.pdbx_seq_one_letter_code
_entity_poly.pdbx_strand_id
1 'polypeptide(L)'
;MPELDGIRGIAILMVLLLHWVVRPAAPILRHWSPRLWALLDLSWCGVDLFFVLSGFLIAGILVDHRDAPNVLRTFYTRRACRILPAYLVLLFLASLPIGGASQVAQGEIPLAAYLLFLQNLWSSAGARVAFALGPCWSLAIEEQFYLGLPVLLLWVFRCRFGSFAAVMLLAPPLLRCLCLASGWRSPWDFTPCRLDAPFWGVLAAVLVRDPRAAALLLKYRRALLWAAGAALLGVAGLSQLVLLPAGTNLLLSIGLSLIAAAFTLALVSVLLSPQAAPARLVRWAPLRWSGKHSYFLYLFHLVVLLFIPIAQFPLRVAVSACALAVLAAISWRWLELPFLKLGAAVEYSESARSPPLTEPAG
;
A
#
# COMPACT_ATOMS: atom_id res chain seq x y z
N MET A 1 -2.23 4.39 15.54
CA MET A 1 -1.96 5.84 15.50
C MET A 1 -3.00 6.48 14.59
N PRO A 2 -3.84 7.40 15.10
CA PRO A 2 -4.95 8.00 14.35
C PRO A 2 -4.56 8.58 12.99
N GLU A 3 -3.35 9.12 12.87
CA GLU A 3 -2.80 9.71 11.65
C GLU A 3 -2.56 8.66 10.58
N LEU A 4 -1.96 7.51 10.96
CA LEU A 4 -1.70 6.42 10.02
C LEU A 4 -3.01 5.82 9.49
N ASP A 5 -4.02 5.70 10.35
CA ASP A 5 -5.35 5.27 9.89
C ASP A 5 -5.97 6.34 8.98
N GLY A 6 -5.84 7.62 9.30
CA GLY A 6 -6.26 8.72 8.41
C GLY A 6 -5.63 8.68 7.02
N ILE A 7 -4.31 8.50 6.94
CA ILE A 7 -3.56 8.44 5.68
C ILE A 7 -3.94 7.18 4.88
N ARG A 8 -4.11 6.01 5.54
CA ARG A 8 -4.69 4.83 4.88
C ARG A 8 -6.09 5.10 4.35
N GLY A 9 -6.88 5.91 5.05
CA GLY A 9 -8.19 6.38 4.63
C GLY A 9 -8.13 7.15 3.31
N ILE A 10 -7.18 8.07 3.17
CA ILE A 10 -6.93 8.79 1.91
C ILE A 10 -6.56 7.80 0.80
N ALA A 11 -5.61 6.89 1.07
CA ALA A 11 -5.15 5.89 0.10
C ALA A 11 -6.29 5.04 -0.46
N ILE A 12 -7.17 4.49 0.41
CA ILE A 12 -8.32 3.70 -0.05
C ILE A 12 -9.33 4.53 -0.81
N LEU A 13 -9.63 5.75 -0.38
CA LEU A 13 -10.59 6.61 -1.08
C LEU A 13 -10.09 6.99 -2.48
N MET A 14 -8.78 7.16 -2.67
CA MET A 14 -8.18 7.34 -4.00
C MET A 14 -8.40 6.09 -4.87
N VAL A 15 -8.17 4.89 -4.33
CA VAL A 15 -8.42 3.63 -5.08
C VAL A 15 -9.89 3.49 -5.46
N LEU A 16 -10.82 3.79 -4.55
CA LEU A 16 -12.26 3.76 -4.84
C LEU A 16 -12.64 4.81 -5.89
N LEU A 17 -12.16 6.05 -5.76
CA LEU A 17 -12.38 7.12 -6.73
C LEU A 17 -11.92 6.70 -8.12
N LEU A 18 -10.73 6.10 -8.23
CA LEU A 18 -10.20 5.61 -9.50
C LEU A 18 -11.14 4.59 -10.15
N HIS A 19 -11.47 3.52 -9.44
CA HIS A 19 -12.16 2.37 -10.04
C HIS A 19 -13.66 2.59 -10.22
N TRP A 20 -14.29 3.35 -9.33
CA TRP A 20 -15.74 3.55 -9.36
C TRP A 20 -16.16 4.79 -10.13
N VAL A 21 -15.29 5.80 -10.22
CA VAL A 21 -15.64 7.07 -10.86
C VAL A 21 -14.76 7.36 -12.07
N VAL A 22 -13.44 7.46 -11.88
CA VAL A 22 -12.53 7.99 -12.91
C VAL A 22 -12.42 7.06 -14.12
N ARG A 23 -12.24 5.75 -13.89
CA ARG A 23 -12.10 4.76 -14.97
C ARG A 23 -13.40 4.59 -15.76
N PRO A 24 -14.58 4.40 -15.13
CA PRO A 24 -15.83 4.29 -15.87
C PRO A 24 -16.22 5.59 -16.61
N ALA A 25 -15.94 6.76 -16.04
CA ALA A 25 -16.22 8.05 -16.67
C ALA A 25 -15.13 8.49 -17.67
N ALA A 26 -14.07 7.70 -17.87
CA ALA A 26 -12.94 8.07 -18.72
C ALA A 26 -13.33 8.47 -20.15
N PRO A 27 -14.26 7.80 -20.87
CA PRO A 27 -14.65 8.21 -22.23
C PRO A 27 -15.19 9.64 -22.28
N ILE A 28 -15.95 10.06 -21.26
CA ILE A 28 -16.56 11.39 -21.17
C ILE A 28 -15.51 12.41 -20.68
N LEU A 29 -14.82 12.09 -19.57
CA LEU A 29 -13.86 13.00 -18.93
C LEU A 29 -12.65 13.30 -19.82
N ARG A 30 -12.13 12.30 -20.54
CA ARG A 30 -11.01 12.49 -21.49
C ARG A 30 -11.38 13.42 -22.63
N HIS A 31 -12.63 13.40 -23.08
CA HIS A 31 -13.11 14.25 -24.17
C HIS A 31 -13.42 15.67 -23.67
N TRP A 32 -14.13 15.80 -22.55
CA TRP A 32 -14.60 17.10 -22.05
C TRP A 32 -13.49 17.90 -21.35
N SER A 33 -12.65 17.25 -20.56
CA SER A 33 -11.54 17.92 -19.86
C SER A 33 -10.36 16.95 -19.65
N PRO A 34 -9.46 16.82 -20.66
CA PRO A 34 -8.30 15.93 -20.58
C PRO A 34 -7.40 16.21 -19.36
N ARG A 35 -7.26 17.48 -18.99
CA ARG A 35 -6.43 17.90 -17.84
C ARG A 35 -7.04 17.47 -16.52
N LEU A 36 -8.36 17.63 -16.36
CA LEU A 36 -9.07 17.16 -15.18
C LEU A 36 -9.01 15.64 -15.09
N TRP A 37 -9.19 14.93 -16.22
CA TRP A 37 -9.04 13.48 -16.25
C TRP A 37 -7.63 13.06 -15.80
N ALA A 38 -6.57 13.65 -16.35
CA ALA A 38 -5.20 13.28 -16.00
C ALA A 38 -4.82 13.61 -14.54
N LEU A 39 -5.45 14.64 -13.94
CA LEU A 39 -5.33 14.92 -12.50
C LEU A 39 -6.06 13.87 -11.66
N LEU A 40 -7.31 13.55 -12.02
CA LEU A 40 -8.11 12.56 -11.30
C LEU A 40 -7.56 11.13 -11.46
N ASP A 41 -6.95 10.82 -12.60
CA ASP A 41 -6.35 9.50 -12.86
C ASP A 41 -5.22 9.22 -11.88
N LEU A 42 -4.52 10.24 -11.35
CA LEU A 42 -3.51 10.09 -10.29
C LEU A 42 -4.05 9.35 -9.05
N SER A 43 -5.35 9.22 -8.87
CA SER A 43 -5.95 8.40 -7.81
C SER A 43 -5.44 6.93 -7.81
N TRP A 44 -4.83 6.44 -8.89
CA TRP A 44 -4.13 5.15 -8.89
C TRP A 44 -2.95 5.08 -7.92
N CYS A 45 -2.30 6.21 -7.62
CA CYS A 45 -1.14 6.22 -6.72
C CYS A 45 -1.52 6.03 -5.24
N GLY A 46 -2.82 5.92 -4.93
CA GLY A 46 -3.26 5.44 -3.61
C GLY A 46 -2.64 4.09 -3.23
N VAL A 47 -2.35 3.22 -4.20
CA VAL A 47 -1.64 1.95 -3.97
C VAL A 47 -0.18 2.19 -3.57
N ASP A 48 0.52 3.15 -4.20
CA ASP A 48 1.89 3.50 -3.83
C ASP A 48 1.97 4.09 -2.41
N LEU A 49 0.94 4.83 -1.99
CA LEU A 49 0.82 5.28 -0.61
C LEU A 49 0.64 4.10 0.36
N PHE A 50 -0.11 3.06 -0.01
CA PHE A 50 -0.16 1.81 0.77
C PHE A 50 1.20 1.16 0.88
N PHE A 51 1.96 1.04 -0.21
CA PHE A 51 3.32 0.49 -0.15
C PHE A 51 4.22 1.24 0.83
N VAL A 52 4.27 2.58 0.74
CA VAL A 52 5.05 3.42 1.67
C VAL A 52 4.60 3.20 3.13
N LEU A 53 3.29 3.16 3.39
CA LEU A 53 2.77 2.92 4.74
C LEU A 53 3.12 1.52 5.25
N SER A 54 3.01 0.49 4.41
CA SER A 54 3.33 -0.88 4.73
C SER A 54 4.80 -1.03 5.13
N GLY A 55 5.71 -0.44 4.36
CA GLY A 55 7.14 -0.38 4.69
C GLY A 55 7.42 0.36 6.00
N PHE A 56 6.79 1.53 6.21
CA PHE A 56 6.95 2.29 7.44
C PHE A 56 6.52 1.51 8.69
N LEU A 57 5.38 0.83 8.61
CA LEU A 57 4.84 0.06 9.74
C LEU A 57 5.70 -1.15 10.06
N ILE A 58 6.16 -1.88 9.05
CA ILE A 58 6.92 -3.11 9.24
C ILE A 58 8.32 -2.81 9.74
N ALA A 59 9.02 -1.89 9.08
CA ALA A 59 10.33 -1.46 9.55
C ALA A 59 10.24 -0.89 10.97
N GLY A 60 9.18 -0.14 11.29
CA GLY A 60 8.98 0.36 12.64
C GLY A 60 8.87 -0.75 13.68
N ILE A 61 7.99 -1.74 13.45
CA ILE A 61 7.84 -2.90 14.33
C ILE A 61 9.18 -3.64 14.51
N LEU A 62 9.89 -3.89 13.39
CA LEU A 62 11.15 -4.61 13.41
C LEU A 62 12.23 -3.83 14.15
N VAL A 63 12.36 -2.53 13.94
CA VAL A 63 13.34 -1.68 14.65
C VAL A 63 13.05 -1.70 16.15
N ASP A 64 11.78 -1.59 16.53
CA ASP A 64 11.35 -1.53 17.93
C ASP A 64 11.53 -2.87 18.67
N HIS A 65 11.46 -4.01 17.97
CA HIS A 65 11.46 -5.36 18.57
C HIS A 65 12.57 -6.27 18.04
N ARG A 66 13.59 -5.72 17.36
CA ARG A 66 14.65 -6.49 16.67
C ARG A 66 15.43 -7.47 17.56
N ASP A 67 15.48 -7.18 18.86
CA ASP A 67 16.25 -7.95 19.83
C ASP A 67 15.41 -9.04 20.52
N ALA A 68 14.10 -9.14 20.21
CA ALA A 68 13.25 -10.20 20.71
C ALA A 68 13.54 -11.54 19.99
N PRO A 69 13.85 -12.64 20.71
CA PRO A 69 14.12 -13.94 20.10
C PRO A 69 12.99 -14.47 19.20
N ASN A 70 11.74 -14.16 19.54
CA ASN A 70 10.56 -14.60 18.79
C ASN A 70 10.06 -13.56 17.75
N VAL A 71 10.85 -12.52 17.43
CA VAL A 71 10.43 -11.39 16.59
C VAL A 71 9.79 -11.83 15.27
N LEU A 72 10.42 -12.77 14.56
CA LEU A 72 9.92 -13.25 13.27
C LEU A 72 8.62 -14.06 13.42
N ARG A 73 8.56 -14.97 14.40
CA ARG A 73 7.37 -15.79 14.67
C ARG A 73 6.17 -14.90 15.00
N THR A 74 6.35 -13.95 15.91
CA THR A 74 5.30 -13.02 16.34
C THR A 74 4.88 -12.10 15.19
N PHE A 75 5.84 -11.60 14.42
CA PHE A 75 5.58 -10.78 13.23
C PHE A 75 4.71 -11.51 12.20
N TYR A 76 5.13 -12.70 11.75
CA TYR A 76 4.42 -13.45 10.71
C TYR A 76 3.05 -13.93 11.20
N THR A 77 2.93 -14.33 12.47
CA THR A 77 1.62 -14.74 13.02
C THR A 77 0.62 -13.58 13.02
N ARG A 78 1.04 -12.40 13.50
CA ARG A 78 0.18 -11.21 13.51
C ARG A 78 -0.22 -10.77 12.10
N ARG A 79 0.68 -10.92 11.12
CA ARG A 79 0.39 -10.58 9.71
C ARG A 79 -0.54 -11.58 9.06
N ALA A 80 -0.30 -12.88 9.23
CA ALA A 80 -1.18 -13.93 8.75
C ALA A 80 -2.61 -13.75 9.27
N CYS A 81 -2.78 -13.50 10.57
CA CYS A 81 -4.09 -13.23 11.19
C CYS A 81 -4.77 -11.94 10.68
N ARG A 82 -4.01 -10.99 10.14
CA ARG A 82 -4.56 -9.74 9.58
C ARG A 82 -5.02 -9.92 8.12
N ILE A 83 -4.30 -10.73 7.35
CA ILE A 83 -4.39 -10.74 5.88
C ILE A 83 -5.19 -11.95 5.40
N LEU A 84 -4.83 -13.15 5.86
CA LEU A 84 -5.41 -14.40 5.36
C LEU A 84 -6.94 -14.48 5.50
N PRO A 85 -7.60 -14.05 6.60
CA PRO A 85 -9.03 -14.29 6.76
C PRO A 85 -9.88 -13.68 5.64
N ALA A 86 -9.74 -12.38 5.36
CA ALA A 86 -10.53 -11.74 4.30
C ALA A 86 -10.03 -12.14 2.91
N TYR A 87 -8.72 -12.37 2.73
CA TYR A 87 -8.15 -12.84 1.47
C TYR A 87 -8.71 -14.21 1.06
N LEU A 88 -8.74 -15.16 1.98
CA LEU A 88 -9.28 -16.50 1.73
C LEU A 88 -10.79 -16.46 1.45
N VAL A 89 -11.54 -15.57 2.09
CA VAL A 89 -12.97 -15.35 1.75
C VAL A 89 -13.11 -14.83 0.32
N LEU A 90 -12.28 -13.87 -0.11
CA LEU A 90 -12.29 -13.42 -1.50
C LEU A 90 -12.02 -14.58 -2.47
N LEU A 91 -10.95 -15.35 -2.23
CA LEU A 91 -10.57 -16.47 -3.09
C LEU A 91 -11.64 -17.57 -3.13
N PHE A 92 -12.27 -17.86 -1.98
CA PHE A 92 -13.39 -18.77 -1.91
C PHE A 92 -14.56 -18.28 -2.77
N LEU A 93 -14.98 -17.03 -2.62
CA LEU A 93 -16.06 -16.45 -3.44
C LEU A 93 -15.70 -16.43 -4.93
N ALA A 94 -14.44 -16.21 -5.26
CA ALA A 94 -13.94 -16.28 -6.63
C ALA A 94 -13.95 -17.69 -7.23
N SER A 95 -13.90 -18.72 -6.40
CA SER A 95 -13.94 -20.12 -6.85
C SER A 95 -15.36 -20.68 -7.08
N LEU A 96 -16.40 -20.01 -6.56
CA LEU A 96 -17.77 -20.50 -6.66
C LEU A 96 -18.33 -20.37 -8.09
N PRO A 97 -19.06 -21.35 -8.65
CA PRO A 97 -19.63 -21.28 -9.99
C PRO A 97 -21.01 -20.59 -10.01
N ILE A 98 -21.16 -19.45 -9.32
CA ILE A 98 -22.42 -18.68 -9.32
C ILE A 98 -22.51 -17.90 -10.65
N GLY A 99 -23.72 -17.65 -11.17
CA GLY A 99 -23.95 -17.09 -12.52
C GLY A 99 -23.27 -15.74 -12.87
N GLY A 100 -22.68 -15.04 -11.88
CA GLY A 100 -21.75 -13.90 -12.06
C GLY A 100 -20.30 -14.18 -11.62
N ALA A 101 -20.03 -15.27 -10.91
CA ALA A 101 -18.71 -15.71 -10.50
C ALA A 101 -17.91 -16.39 -11.63
N SER A 102 -18.59 -16.86 -12.68
CA SER A 102 -17.94 -17.11 -13.97
C SER A 102 -17.28 -15.85 -14.54
N GLN A 103 -17.65 -14.62 -14.11
CA GLN A 103 -16.98 -13.34 -14.42
C GLN A 103 -15.90 -12.96 -13.39
N VAL A 104 -16.02 -13.44 -12.16
CA VAL A 104 -15.03 -13.25 -11.06
C VAL A 104 -13.76 -14.07 -11.30
N ALA A 105 -13.85 -15.19 -12.01
CA ALA A 105 -12.74 -16.10 -12.31
C ALA A 105 -12.27 -16.08 -13.78
N GLN A 106 -12.69 -15.10 -14.62
CA GLN A 106 -12.24 -15.01 -16.02
C GLN A 106 -10.80 -14.51 -16.14
N GLY A 107 -9.86 -15.20 -15.51
CA GLY A 107 -8.44 -14.99 -15.64
C GLY A 107 -7.75 -16.24 -16.18
N GLU A 108 -6.53 -16.06 -16.64
CA GLU A 108 -5.62 -17.15 -17.01
C GLU A 108 -4.76 -17.59 -15.82
N ILE A 109 -4.82 -16.85 -14.70
CA ILE A 109 -3.99 -17.08 -13.54
C ILE A 109 -4.61 -18.20 -12.68
N PRO A 110 -3.86 -19.29 -12.39
CA PRO A 110 -4.38 -20.39 -11.59
C PRO A 110 -4.59 -19.98 -10.13
N LEU A 111 -5.59 -20.57 -9.46
CA LEU A 111 -5.88 -20.32 -8.03
C LEU A 111 -4.65 -20.56 -7.13
N ALA A 112 -3.82 -21.54 -7.47
CA ALA A 112 -2.57 -21.82 -6.75
C ALA A 112 -1.60 -20.61 -6.75
N ALA A 113 -1.55 -19.84 -7.83
CA ALA A 113 -0.73 -18.63 -7.87
C ALA A 113 -1.25 -17.56 -6.90
N TYR A 114 -2.57 -17.44 -6.70
CA TYR A 114 -3.14 -16.54 -5.69
C TYR A 114 -2.85 -17.02 -4.27
N LEU A 115 -3.01 -18.32 -3.99
CA LEU A 115 -2.72 -18.91 -2.67
C LEU A 115 -1.25 -18.73 -2.25
N LEU A 116 -0.33 -18.74 -3.21
CA LEU A 116 1.10 -18.55 -2.98
C LEU A 116 1.56 -17.10 -3.11
N PHE A 117 0.65 -16.15 -3.35
CA PHE A 117 0.97 -14.74 -3.62
C PHE A 117 1.96 -14.55 -4.80
N LEU A 118 1.77 -15.29 -5.89
CA LEU A 118 2.58 -15.27 -7.11
C LEU A 118 1.82 -14.74 -8.34
N GLN A 119 0.54 -14.38 -8.21
CA GLN A 119 -0.33 -13.91 -9.29
C GLN A 119 0.23 -12.71 -10.05
N ASN A 120 0.99 -11.84 -9.39
CA ASN A 120 1.56 -10.66 -10.03
C ASN A 120 2.68 -11.01 -11.02
N LEU A 121 3.38 -12.14 -10.83
CA LEU A 121 4.37 -12.62 -11.79
C LEU A 121 3.70 -13.05 -13.10
N TRP A 122 2.57 -13.76 -12.99
CA TRP A 122 1.76 -14.14 -14.15
C TRP A 122 1.19 -12.92 -14.88
N SER A 123 0.60 -12.00 -14.13
CA SER A 123 0.08 -10.73 -14.67
C SER A 123 1.19 -9.91 -15.35
N SER A 124 2.39 -9.85 -14.75
CA SER A 124 3.53 -9.14 -15.33
C SER A 124 4.05 -9.77 -16.62
N ALA A 125 3.87 -11.08 -16.76
CA ALA A 125 4.15 -11.86 -17.97
C ALA A 125 3.00 -11.81 -18.99
N GLY A 126 1.93 -11.05 -18.71
CA GLY A 126 0.83 -10.78 -19.63
C GLY A 126 -0.37 -11.71 -19.50
N ALA A 127 -0.44 -12.55 -18.46
CA ALA A 127 -1.61 -13.37 -18.20
C ALA A 127 -2.82 -12.48 -17.85
N ARG A 128 -3.99 -12.80 -18.41
CA ARG A 128 -5.20 -12.02 -18.14
C ARG A 128 -5.66 -12.22 -16.69
N VAL A 129 -5.85 -11.12 -15.97
CA VAL A 129 -6.32 -11.12 -14.58
C VAL A 129 -7.84 -11.00 -14.56
N ALA A 130 -8.50 -11.78 -13.73
CA ALA A 130 -9.94 -11.66 -13.53
C ALA A 130 -10.28 -10.32 -12.86
N PHE A 131 -11.31 -9.62 -13.33
CA PHE A 131 -11.63 -8.24 -12.92
C PHE A 131 -11.70 -8.08 -11.39
N ALA A 132 -12.44 -8.96 -10.72
CA ALA A 132 -12.63 -8.92 -9.26
C ALA A 132 -11.33 -9.18 -8.46
N LEU A 133 -10.39 -9.94 -9.03
CA LEU A 133 -9.08 -10.23 -8.43
C LEU A 133 -8.00 -9.24 -8.88
N GLY A 134 -8.36 -8.25 -9.70
CA GLY A 134 -7.47 -7.20 -10.19
C GLY A 134 -6.59 -6.57 -9.10
N PRO A 135 -7.12 -6.18 -7.93
CA PRO A 135 -6.32 -5.53 -6.89
C PRO A 135 -5.29 -6.45 -6.23
N CYS A 136 -5.38 -7.77 -6.40
CA CYS A 136 -4.53 -8.73 -5.70
C CYS A 136 -3.05 -8.68 -6.11
N TRP A 137 -2.68 -8.05 -7.23
CA TRP A 137 -1.26 -7.95 -7.63
C TRP A 137 -0.43 -7.14 -6.61
N SER A 138 -1.00 -6.07 -6.05
CA SER A 138 -0.30 -5.21 -5.08
C SER A 138 -0.11 -5.92 -3.75
N LEU A 139 -1.12 -6.70 -3.34
CA LEU A 139 -1.06 -7.55 -2.16
C LEU A 139 0.04 -8.61 -2.30
N ALA A 140 0.22 -9.18 -3.50
CA ALA A 140 1.31 -10.12 -3.77
C ALA A 140 2.68 -9.49 -3.52
N ILE A 141 2.88 -8.27 -4.03
CA ILE A 141 4.12 -7.50 -3.84
C ILE A 141 4.35 -7.22 -2.35
N GLU A 142 3.30 -6.82 -1.63
CA GLU A 142 3.36 -6.62 -0.18
C GLU A 142 3.76 -7.91 0.56
N GLU A 143 3.11 -9.04 0.32
CA GLU A 143 3.46 -10.30 0.99
C GLU A 143 4.88 -10.77 0.66
N GLN A 144 5.30 -10.67 -0.60
CA GLN A 144 6.67 -11.01 -1.00
C GLN A 144 7.70 -10.10 -0.31
N PHE A 145 7.38 -8.81 -0.16
CA PHE A 145 8.16 -7.89 0.64
C PHE A 145 8.16 -8.27 2.13
N TYR A 146 7.02 -8.73 2.68
CA TYR A 146 6.89 -9.14 4.07
C TYR A 146 7.66 -10.42 4.39
N LEU A 147 7.79 -11.34 3.44
CA LEU A 147 8.55 -12.58 3.59
C LEU A 147 10.07 -12.33 3.54
N GLY A 148 10.54 -11.50 2.60
CA GLY A 148 11.98 -11.29 2.41
C GLY A 148 12.58 -10.24 3.34
N LEU A 149 11.88 -9.12 3.52
CA LEU A 149 12.46 -7.93 4.14
C LEU A 149 12.81 -8.09 5.63
N PRO A 150 12.00 -8.69 6.51
CA PRO A 150 12.33 -8.80 7.93
C PRO A 150 13.66 -9.51 8.18
N VAL A 151 13.89 -10.61 7.46
CA VAL A 151 15.12 -11.39 7.57
C VAL A 151 16.31 -10.56 7.08
N LEU A 152 16.18 -9.92 5.91
CA LEU A 152 17.22 -9.08 5.33
C LEU A 152 17.54 -7.87 6.21
N LEU A 153 16.54 -7.17 6.72
CA LEU A 153 16.74 -5.97 7.55
C LEU A 153 17.43 -6.30 8.88
N LEU A 154 17.04 -7.38 9.55
CA LEU A 154 17.68 -7.80 10.82
C LEU A 154 19.17 -8.11 10.63
N TRP A 155 19.54 -8.63 9.46
CA TRP A 155 20.94 -8.83 9.07
C TRP A 155 21.64 -7.52 8.68
N VAL A 156 21.04 -6.76 7.76
CA VAL A 156 21.61 -5.53 7.19
C VAL A 156 21.82 -4.43 8.24
N PHE A 157 20.91 -4.28 9.21
CA PHE A 157 21.02 -3.28 10.28
C PHE A 157 22.31 -3.40 11.08
N ARG A 158 22.97 -4.57 11.06
CA ARG A 158 24.23 -4.79 11.80
C ARG A 158 25.49 -4.41 11.02
N CYS A 159 25.41 -4.25 9.69
CA CYS A 159 26.63 -4.16 8.89
C CYS A 159 26.62 -3.07 7.81
N ARG A 160 25.54 -2.92 7.00
CA ARG A 160 25.59 -2.14 5.74
C ARG A 160 24.27 -1.50 5.33
N PHE A 161 23.51 -0.93 6.27
CA PHE A 161 22.20 -0.32 5.95
C PHE A 161 22.27 0.75 4.86
N GLY A 162 23.29 1.60 4.84
CA GLY A 162 23.44 2.64 3.80
C GLY A 162 23.57 2.07 2.38
N SER A 163 24.44 1.08 2.18
CA SER A 163 24.61 0.42 0.87
C SER A 163 23.36 -0.34 0.45
N PHE A 164 22.72 -1.05 1.40
CA PHE A 164 21.46 -1.75 1.12
C PHE A 164 20.34 -0.78 0.73
N ALA A 165 20.25 0.37 1.42
CA ALA A 165 19.28 1.40 1.11
C ALA A 165 19.51 1.99 -0.28
N ALA A 166 20.77 2.26 -0.66
CA ALA A 166 21.10 2.72 -2.00
C ALA A 166 20.65 1.69 -3.06
N VAL A 167 20.91 0.40 -2.84
CA VAL A 167 20.46 -0.66 -3.78
C VAL A 167 18.94 -0.72 -3.88
N MET A 168 18.21 -0.72 -2.75
CA MET A 168 16.75 -0.80 -2.76
C MET A 168 16.07 0.43 -3.38
N LEU A 169 16.73 1.59 -3.37
CA LEU A 169 16.21 2.82 -3.98
C LEU A 169 16.59 2.98 -5.46
N LEU A 170 17.76 2.48 -5.87
CA LEU A 170 18.28 2.66 -7.23
C LEU A 170 18.00 1.48 -8.15
N ALA A 171 17.99 0.24 -7.64
CA ALA A 171 17.80 -0.94 -8.48
C ALA A 171 16.40 -1.02 -9.13
N PRO A 172 15.28 -0.75 -8.43
CA PRO A 172 13.95 -0.82 -9.03
C PRO A 172 13.73 0.15 -10.22
N PRO A 173 14.06 1.45 -10.16
CA PRO A 173 13.92 2.32 -11.33
C PRO A 173 14.84 1.92 -12.49
N LEU A 174 16.07 1.46 -12.21
CA LEU A 174 16.96 0.92 -13.25
C LEU A 174 16.36 -0.32 -13.92
N LEU A 175 15.79 -1.22 -13.14
CA LEU A 175 15.14 -2.43 -13.66
C LEU A 175 13.88 -2.09 -14.46
N ARG A 176 13.13 -1.04 -14.07
CA ARG A 176 12.01 -0.53 -14.87
C ARG A 176 12.47 -0.03 -16.24
N CYS A 177 13.58 0.71 -16.31
CA CYS A 177 14.19 1.12 -17.59
C CYS A 177 14.59 -0.10 -18.44
N LEU A 178 15.21 -1.12 -17.84
CA LEU A 178 15.59 -2.36 -18.54
C LEU A 178 14.38 -3.15 -19.05
N CYS A 179 13.32 -3.26 -18.24
CA CYS A 179 12.07 -3.91 -18.63
C CYS A 179 11.43 -3.18 -19.83
N LEU A 180 11.37 -1.86 -19.79
CA LEU A 180 10.86 -1.05 -20.90
C LEU A 180 11.71 -1.20 -22.16
N ALA A 181 13.04 -1.21 -22.03
CA ALA A 181 13.96 -1.35 -23.15
C ALA A 181 13.93 -2.75 -23.80
N SER A 182 13.70 -3.80 -23.00
CA SER A 182 13.61 -5.19 -23.47
C SER A 182 12.23 -5.59 -23.99
N GLY A 183 11.23 -4.72 -23.89
CA GLY A 183 9.86 -5.03 -24.27
C GLY A 183 9.15 -5.96 -23.28
N TRP A 184 9.60 -6.01 -22.02
CA TRP A 184 8.91 -6.73 -20.95
C TRP A 184 7.48 -6.21 -20.82
N ARG A 185 6.51 -7.11 -20.70
CA ARG A 185 5.09 -6.77 -20.86
C ARG A 185 4.59 -5.75 -19.84
N SER A 186 4.88 -5.95 -18.57
CA SER A 186 4.43 -5.03 -17.54
C SER A 186 5.44 -4.91 -16.39
N PRO A 187 6.19 -3.78 -16.32
CA PRO A 187 7.00 -3.46 -15.15
C PRO A 187 6.16 -2.93 -13.96
N TRP A 188 4.86 -2.71 -14.14
CA TRP A 188 3.97 -2.10 -13.15
C TRP A 188 3.69 -3.00 -11.94
N ASP A 189 3.49 -4.28 -12.21
CA ASP A 189 3.10 -5.33 -11.27
C ASP A 189 4.23 -6.33 -11.03
N PHE A 190 5.40 -6.14 -11.66
CA PHE A 190 6.58 -6.95 -11.43
C PHE A 190 7.28 -6.55 -10.13
N THR A 191 7.35 -7.46 -9.15
CA THR A 191 7.81 -7.15 -7.78
C THR A 191 9.15 -6.43 -7.72
N PRO A 192 10.22 -6.90 -8.40
CA PRO A 192 11.54 -6.26 -8.30
C PRO A 192 11.53 -4.80 -8.79
N CYS A 193 10.61 -4.43 -9.67
CA CYS A 193 10.41 -3.06 -10.16
C CYS A 193 9.68 -2.15 -9.15
N ARG A 194 9.07 -2.71 -8.09
CA ARG A 194 8.22 -1.96 -7.15
C ARG A 194 8.75 -1.94 -5.71
N LEU A 195 9.85 -2.64 -5.43
CA LEU A 195 10.41 -2.74 -4.07
C LEU A 195 10.88 -1.39 -3.48
N ASP A 196 11.15 -0.38 -4.32
CA ASP A 196 11.55 0.95 -3.86
C ASP A 196 10.42 1.65 -3.12
N ALA A 197 9.16 1.48 -3.56
CA ALA A 197 8.01 2.14 -2.96
C ALA A 197 7.82 1.79 -1.47
N PRO A 198 7.73 0.52 -1.05
CA PRO A 198 7.68 0.20 0.37
C PRO A 198 9.02 0.47 1.06
N PHE A 199 10.16 0.39 0.37
CA PHE A 199 11.45 0.71 0.97
C PHE A 199 11.60 2.19 1.36
N TRP A 200 10.99 3.12 0.62
CA TRP A 200 10.88 4.51 1.05
C TRP A 200 10.18 4.66 2.42
N GLY A 201 9.16 3.83 2.67
CA GLY A 201 8.54 3.69 3.99
C GLY A 201 9.50 3.19 5.06
N VAL A 202 10.30 2.17 4.74
CA VAL A 202 11.35 1.63 5.63
C VAL A 202 12.32 2.75 6.02
N LEU A 203 12.78 3.53 5.03
CA LEU A 203 13.69 4.64 5.25
C LEU A 203 13.07 5.68 6.20
N ALA A 204 11.81 6.07 5.99
CA ALA A 204 11.12 6.97 6.92
C ALA A 204 11.03 6.39 8.34
N ALA A 205 10.74 5.11 8.50
CA ALA A 205 10.63 4.49 9.82
C ALA A 205 11.95 4.50 10.59
N VAL A 206 13.07 4.30 9.90
CA VAL A 206 14.42 4.37 10.46
C VAL A 206 14.80 5.81 10.79
N LEU A 207 14.59 6.76 9.86
CA LEU A 207 14.97 8.16 10.05
C LEU A 207 14.17 8.85 11.16
N VAL A 208 12.88 8.53 11.32
CA VAL A 208 12.05 9.11 12.40
C VAL A 208 12.44 8.56 13.77
N ARG A 209 13.08 7.38 13.84
CA ARG A 209 13.55 6.75 15.09
C ARG A 209 14.98 7.12 15.46
N ASP A 210 15.80 7.57 14.50
CA ASP A 210 17.13 8.09 14.80
C ASP A 210 17.03 9.52 15.38
N PRO A 211 17.49 9.79 16.62
CA PRO A 211 17.32 11.10 17.25
C PRO A 211 17.92 12.27 16.46
N ARG A 212 19.07 12.04 15.81
CA ARG A 212 19.76 13.07 15.01
C ARG A 212 18.98 13.40 13.74
N ALA A 213 18.60 12.38 12.98
CA ALA A 213 17.77 12.56 11.79
C ALA A 213 16.39 13.14 12.13
N ALA A 214 15.73 12.66 13.20
CA ALA A 214 14.45 13.18 13.64
C ALA A 214 14.52 14.67 13.99
N ALA A 215 15.57 15.12 14.67
CA ALA A 215 15.79 16.54 14.96
C ALA A 215 15.94 17.38 13.69
N LEU A 216 16.68 16.89 12.69
CA LEU A 216 16.82 17.56 11.39
C LEU A 216 15.49 17.59 10.62
N LEU A 217 14.77 16.48 10.56
CA LEU A 217 13.46 16.40 9.90
C LEU A 217 12.45 17.34 10.57
N LEU A 218 12.47 17.46 11.89
CA LEU A 218 11.63 18.39 12.63
C LEU A 218 11.99 19.85 12.31
N LYS A 219 13.29 20.17 12.25
CA LYS A 219 13.80 21.50 11.87
C LYS A 219 13.30 21.91 10.47
N TYR A 220 13.33 20.98 9.51
CA TYR A 220 12.96 21.24 8.11
C TYR A 220 11.53 20.82 7.73
N ARG A 221 10.65 20.49 8.69
CA ARG A 221 9.31 19.94 8.44
C ARG A 221 8.44 20.71 7.45
N ARG A 222 8.53 22.05 7.45
CA ARG A 222 7.78 22.90 6.49
C ARG A 222 8.35 22.78 5.08
N ALA A 223 9.67 22.77 4.94
CA ALA A 223 10.33 22.56 3.66
C ALA A 223 10.02 21.17 3.11
N LEU A 224 9.98 20.13 3.96
CA LEU A 224 9.57 18.78 3.57
C LEU A 224 8.12 18.74 3.05
N LEU A 225 7.20 19.46 3.69
CA LEU A 225 5.81 19.56 3.23
C LEU A 225 5.72 20.27 1.87
N TRP A 226 6.43 21.37 1.68
CA TRP A 226 6.48 22.07 0.39
C TRP A 226 7.14 21.22 -0.70
N ALA A 227 8.20 20.49 -0.37
CA ALA A 227 8.85 19.56 -1.28
C ALA A 227 7.93 18.39 -1.65
N ALA A 228 7.16 17.84 -0.69
CA ALA A 228 6.13 16.84 -0.97
C ALA A 228 5.06 17.38 -1.91
N GLY A 229 4.55 18.59 -1.65
CA GLY A 229 3.58 19.26 -2.51
C GLY A 229 4.12 19.50 -3.92
N ALA A 230 5.34 20.03 -4.03
CA ALA A 230 6.01 20.26 -5.31
C ALA A 230 6.27 18.95 -6.08
N ALA A 231 6.66 17.88 -5.39
CA ALA A 231 6.87 16.58 -6.00
C ALA A 231 5.55 15.96 -6.50
N LEU A 232 4.46 16.05 -5.71
CA LEU A 232 3.13 15.61 -6.15
C LEU A 232 2.61 16.43 -7.33
N LEU A 233 2.84 17.74 -7.34
CA LEU A 233 2.53 18.60 -8.49
C LEU A 233 3.39 18.27 -9.71
N GLY A 234 4.67 17.95 -9.51
CA GLY A 234 5.56 17.49 -10.56
C GLY A 234 5.08 16.19 -11.18
N VAL A 235 4.68 15.20 -10.36
CA VAL A 235 4.05 13.96 -10.80
C VAL A 235 2.74 14.23 -11.54
N ALA A 236 1.91 15.16 -11.06
CA ALA A 236 0.69 15.55 -11.74
C ALA A 236 0.98 16.21 -13.10
N GLY A 237 2.09 16.94 -13.24
CA GLY A 237 2.59 17.44 -14.51
C GLY A 237 3.08 16.30 -15.41
N LEU A 238 3.83 15.34 -14.88
CA LEU A 238 4.27 14.15 -15.60
C LEU A 238 3.09 13.30 -16.08
N SER A 239 1.99 13.22 -15.32
CA SER A 239 0.79 12.50 -15.76
C SER A 239 0.09 13.18 -16.93
N GLN A 240 0.24 14.51 -17.10
CA GLN A 240 -0.22 15.18 -18.33
C GLN A 240 0.60 14.73 -19.54
N LEU A 241 1.87 14.37 -19.35
CA LEU A 241 2.71 13.86 -20.43
C LEU A 241 2.30 12.46 -20.88
N VAL A 242 1.51 11.71 -20.09
CA VAL A 242 0.95 10.40 -20.51
C VAL A 242 0.02 10.53 -21.72
N LEU A 243 -0.48 11.74 -21.98
CA LEU A 243 -1.17 12.06 -23.24
C LEU A 243 -0.24 12.04 -24.46
N LEU A 244 1.08 12.01 -24.25
CA LEU A 244 2.10 11.85 -25.28
C LEU A 244 2.61 10.40 -25.29
N PRO A 245 3.01 9.86 -26.46
CA PRO A 245 3.52 8.49 -26.58
C PRO A 245 4.67 8.15 -25.61
N ALA A 246 5.52 9.13 -25.27
CA ALA A 246 6.68 8.94 -24.39
C ALA A 246 6.37 9.07 -22.88
N GLY A 247 5.25 9.66 -22.48
CA GLY A 247 5.00 9.99 -21.07
C GLY A 247 4.71 8.79 -20.18
N THR A 248 4.11 7.73 -20.74
CA THR A 248 3.88 6.46 -20.03
C THR A 248 5.21 5.84 -19.60
N ASN A 249 6.22 5.84 -20.48
CA ASN A 249 7.54 5.29 -20.18
C ASN A 249 8.25 6.12 -19.11
N LEU A 250 8.12 7.45 -19.14
CA LEU A 250 8.73 8.32 -18.13
C LEU A 250 8.11 8.11 -16.74
N LEU A 251 6.78 8.01 -16.67
CA LEU A 251 6.05 7.72 -15.44
C LEU A 251 6.47 6.36 -14.86
N LEU A 252 6.54 5.32 -15.70
CA LEU A 252 6.98 3.99 -15.29
C LEU A 252 8.45 3.98 -14.87
N SER A 253 9.33 4.72 -15.54
CA SER A 253 10.78 4.69 -15.28
C SER A 253 11.15 5.38 -13.96
N ILE A 254 10.69 6.61 -13.74
CA ILE A 254 11.08 7.41 -12.56
C ILE A 254 9.89 7.91 -11.75
N GLY A 255 8.71 8.07 -12.37
CA GLY A 255 7.53 8.64 -11.73
C GLY A 255 7.07 7.86 -10.50
N LEU A 256 7.11 6.51 -10.55
CA LEU A 256 6.77 5.66 -9.40
C LEU A 256 7.67 5.93 -8.18
N SER A 257 8.98 6.08 -8.38
CA SER A 257 9.92 6.40 -7.29
C SER A 257 9.69 7.80 -6.73
N LEU A 258 9.40 8.77 -7.61
CA LEU A 258 9.11 10.15 -7.20
C LEU A 258 7.82 10.22 -6.37
N ILE A 259 6.80 9.45 -6.74
CA ILE A 259 5.54 9.30 -5.97
C ILE A 259 5.84 8.74 -4.58
N ALA A 260 6.58 7.64 -4.50
CA ALA A 260 6.93 7.02 -3.22
C ALA A 260 7.73 7.97 -2.32
N ALA A 261 8.69 8.70 -2.89
CA ALA A 261 9.44 9.73 -2.17
C ALA A 261 8.51 10.86 -1.68
N ALA A 262 7.62 11.37 -2.53
CA ALA A 262 6.69 12.43 -2.19
C ALA A 262 5.73 12.02 -1.05
N PHE A 263 5.19 10.81 -1.11
CA PHE A 263 4.35 10.26 -0.04
C PHE A 263 5.11 10.04 1.26
N THR A 264 6.39 9.67 1.17
CA THR A 264 7.25 9.51 2.34
C THR A 264 7.51 10.85 3.03
N LEU A 265 7.80 11.90 2.26
CA LEU A 265 7.94 13.26 2.79
C LEU A 265 6.63 13.76 3.41
N ALA A 266 5.50 13.52 2.75
CA ALA A 266 4.19 13.86 3.29
C ALA A 266 3.90 13.13 4.61
N LEU A 267 4.13 11.81 4.66
CA LEU A 267 3.97 10.97 5.84
C LEU A 267 4.82 11.50 7.01
N VAL A 268 6.12 11.69 6.79
CA VAL A 268 7.04 12.21 7.82
C VAL A 268 6.61 13.60 8.30
N SER A 269 6.20 14.48 7.39
CA SER A 269 5.76 15.83 7.77
C SER A 269 4.53 15.83 8.68
N VAL A 270 3.57 14.93 8.42
CA VAL A 270 2.35 14.75 9.21
C VAL A 270 2.68 14.17 10.59
N LEU A 271 3.54 13.14 10.65
CA LEU A 271 3.91 12.48 11.91
C LEU A 271 4.70 13.41 12.84
N LEU A 272 5.60 14.22 12.30
CA LEU A 272 6.42 15.16 13.08
C LEU A 272 5.70 16.48 13.43
N SER A 273 4.51 16.71 12.87
CA SER A 273 3.75 17.95 13.06
C SER A 273 2.29 17.68 13.47
N PRO A 274 2.03 16.98 14.59
CA PRO A 274 0.70 16.52 14.97
C PRO A 274 -0.33 17.65 15.19
N GLN A 275 0.14 18.88 15.44
CA GLN A 275 -0.72 20.05 15.64
C GLN A 275 -1.03 20.82 14.34
N ALA A 276 -0.35 20.51 13.24
CA ALA A 276 -0.51 21.21 11.96
C ALA A 276 -1.82 20.84 11.25
N ALA A 277 -2.29 21.71 10.34
CA ALA A 277 -3.54 21.50 9.61
C ALA A 277 -3.60 20.14 8.86
N PRO A 278 -2.54 19.68 8.16
CA PRO A 278 -2.57 18.36 7.52
C PRO A 278 -2.77 17.20 8.50
N ALA A 279 -2.17 17.27 9.69
CA ALA A 279 -2.35 16.25 10.73
C ALA A 279 -3.77 16.26 11.31
N ARG A 280 -4.40 17.43 11.43
CA ARG A 280 -5.81 17.54 11.84
C ARG A 280 -6.75 16.95 10.79
N LEU A 281 -6.48 17.20 9.50
CA LEU A 281 -7.29 16.69 8.40
C LEU A 281 -7.32 15.16 8.41
N VAL A 282 -6.16 14.49 8.51
CA VAL A 282 -6.10 13.02 8.52
C VAL A 282 -6.75 12.42 9.76
N ARG A 283 -6.84 13.15 10.87
CA ARG A 283 -7.53 12.70 12.09
C ARG A 283 -9.06 12.75 11.97
N TRP A 284 -9.61 13.26 10.87
CA TRP A 284 -11.06 13.31 10.64
C TRP A 284 -11.69 11.90 10.72
N ALA A 285 -12.81 11.79 11.43
CA ALA A 285 -13.39 10.49 11.79
C ALA A 285 -13.73 9.59 10.59
N PRO A 286 -14.33 10.10 9.48
CA PRO A 286 -14.57 9.30 8.28
C PRO A 286 -13.30 8.77 7.62
N LEU A 287 -12.21 9.54 7.60
CA LEU A 287 -10.92 9.07 7.08
C LEU A 287 -10.34 7.97 7.94
N ARG A 288 -10.37 8.14 9.27
CA ARG A 288 -9.92 7.09 10.20
C ARG A 288 -10.76 5.83 10.09
N TRP A 289 -12.07 5.96 9.93
CA TRP A 289 -12.96 4.82 9.72
C TRP A 289 -12.59 4.09 8.43
N SER A 290 -12.42 4.83 7.32
CA SER A 290 -12.05 4.28 6.02
C SER A 290 -10.70 3.57 6.09
N GLY A 291 -9.72 4.16 6.77
CA GLY A 291 -8.39 3.58 6.93
C GLY A 291 -8.33 2.37 7.84
N LYS A 292 -9.17 2.33 8.88
CA LYS A 292 -9.32 1.15 9.75
C LYS A 292 -9.84 -0.05 8.97
N HIS A 293 -10.79 0.17 8.06
CA HIS A 293 -11.41 -0.85 7.22
C HIS A 293 -10.75 -0.98 5.83
N SER A 294 -9.63 -0.27 5.61
CA SER A 294 -9.01 -0.14 4.28
C SER A 294 -8.70 -1.47 3.62
N TYR A 295 -8.34 -2.50 4.40
CA TYR A 295 -8.03 -3.82 3.87
C TYR A 295 -9.24 -4.48 3.19
N PHE A 296 -10.37 -4.57 3.90
CA PHE A 296 -11.60 -5.11 3.32
C PHE A 296 -12.10 -4.25 2.16
N LEU A 297 -12.13 -2.93 2.33
CA LEU A 297 -12.53 -2.00 1.28
C LEU A 297 -11.69 -2.21 0.01
N TYR A 298 -10.37 -2.36 0.14
CA TYR A 298 -9.46 -2.60 -0.98
C TYR A 298 -9.73 -3.94 -1.65
N LEU A 299 -9.99 -4.98 -0.86
CA LEU A 299 -10.13 -6.32 -1.39
C LEU A 299 -11.46 -6.54 -2.13
N PHE A 300 -12.55 -5.94 -1.64
CA PHE A 300 -13.90 -6.22 -2.12
C PHE A 300 -14.53 -5.14 -3.02
N HIS A 301 -13.88 -3.99 -3.23
CA HIS A 301 -14.50 -2.89 -4.00
C HIS A 301 -14.87 -3.25 -5.45
N LEU A 302 -14.10 -4.09 -6.13
CA LEU A 302 -14.43 -4.54 -7.49
C LEU A 302 -15.48 -5.66 -7.49
N VAL A 303 -15.46 -6.52 -6.46
CA VAL A 303 -16.49 -7.55 -6.26
C VAL A 303 -17.86 -6.88 -6.08
N VAL A 304 -17.96 -5.92 -5.15
CA VAL A 304 -19.21 -5.18 -4.91
C VAL A 304 -19.68 -4.47 -6.18
N LEU A 305 -18.78 -3.83 -6.92
CA LEU A 305 -19.11 -3.15 -8.16
C LEU A 305 -19.65 -4.11 -9.24
N LEU A 306 -19.14 -5.34 -9.30
CA LEU A 306 -19.59 -6.38 -10.24
C LEU A 306 -21.03 -6.82 -9.94
N PHE A 307 -21.39 -6.97 -8.67
CA PHE A 307 -22.71 -7.47 -8.25
C PHE A 307 -23.82 -6.40 -8.18
N ILE A 308 -23.54 -5.15 -8.52
CA ILE A 308 -24.52 -4.05 -8.53
C ILE A 308 -24.78 -3.62 -9.99
N PRO A 309 -25.78 -4.23 -10.67
CA PRO A 309 -26.08 -3.97 -12.08
C PRO A 309 -26.97 -2.73 -12.28
N ILE A 310 -26.66 -1.62 -11.62
CA ILE A 310 -27.41 -0.36 -11.77
C ILE A 310 -26.86 0.42 -12.96
N ALA A 311 -27.70 0.73 -13.94
CA ALA A 311 -27.28 1.47 -15.14
C ALA A 311 -27.00 2.96 -14.85
N GLN A 312 -27.77 3.57 -13.94
CA GLN A 312 -27.59 4.97 -13.56
C GLN A 312 -26.31 5.16 -12.75
N PHE A 313 -25.32 5.83 -13.35
CA PHE A 313 -23.97 5.91 -12.81
C PHE A 313 -23.87 6.48 -11.38
N PRO A 314 -24.47 7.65 -11.03
CA PRO A 314 -24.38 8.17 -9.67
C PRO A 314 -25.03 7.25 -8.64
N LEU A 315 -26.18 6.66 -8.98
CA LEU A 315 -26.90 5.74 -8.11
C LEU A 315 -26.10 4.44 -7.89
N ARG A 316 -25.47 3.91 -8.94
CA ARG A 316 -24.59 2.73 -8.84
C ARG A 316 -23.46 2.96 -7.86
N VAL A 317 -22.78 4.12 -7.94
CA VAL A 317 -21.68 4.48 -7.04
C VAL A 317 -22.18 4.61 -5.60
N ALA A 318 -23.29 5.30 -5.37
CA ALA A 318 -23.86 5.48 -4.04
C ALA A 318 -24.26 4.14 -3.39
N VAL A 319 -24.99 3.28 -4.12
CA VAL A 319 -25.40 1.96 -3.63
C VAL A 319 -24.18 1.07 -3.37
N SER A 320 -23.17 1.10 -4.27
CA SER A 320 -21.91 0.37 -4.07
C SER A 320 -21.16 0.84 -2.82
N ALA A 321 -21.11 2.15 -2.58
CA ALA A 321 -20.47 2.72 -1.39
C ALA A 321 -21.17 2.27 -0.11
N CYS A 322 -22.50 2.34 -0.07
CA CYS A 322 -23.29 1.88 1.07
C CYS A 322 -23.10 0.37 1.31
N ALA A 323 -23.22 -0.44 0.26
CA ALA A 323 -23.05 -1.89 0.36
C ALA A 323 -21.64 -2.26 0.84
N LEU A 324 -20.61 -1.67 0.25
CA LEU A 324 -19.22 -1.92 0.64
C LEU A 324 -18.96 -1.48 2.09
N ALA A 325 -19.50 -0.34 2.52
CA ALA A 325 -19.33 0.14 3.89
C ALA A 325 -20.01 -0.76 4.92
N VAL A 326 -21.22 -1.23 4.64
CA VAL A 326 -21.94 -2.19 5.49
C VAL A 326 -21.17 -3.51 5.57
N LEU A 327 -20.75 -4.06 4.43
CA LEU A 327 -19.97 -5.30 4.37
C LEU A 327 -18.64 -5.17 5.12
N ALA A 328 -17.97 -4.03 5.01
CA ALA A 328 -16.74 -3.75 5.75
C ALA A 328 -16.96 -3.74 7.26
N ALA A 329 -18.07 -3.15 7.73
CA ALA A 329 -18.41 -3.15 9.15
C ALA A 329 -18.73 -4.57 9.68
N ILE A 330 -19.44 -5.38 8.87
CA ILE A 330 -19.74 -6.78 9.18
C ILE A 330 -18.45 -7.60 9.23
N SER A 331 -17.63 -7.53 8.18
CA SER A 331 -16.32 -8.20 8.11
C SER A 331 -15.45 -7.83 9.29
N TRP A 332 -15.34 -6.54 9.61
CA TRP A 332 -14.54 -6.09 10.72
C TRP A 332 -14.95 -6.75 12.04
N ARG A 333 -16.25 -6.79 12.33
CA ARG A 333 -16.76 -7.30 13.60
C ARG A 333 -16.64 -8.82 13.71
N TRP A 334 -16.96 -9.54 12.65
CA TRP A 334 -17.18 -10.99 12.69
C TRP A 334 -16.05 -11.81 12.07
N LEU A 335 -15.29 -11.22 11.14
CA LEU A 335 -14.19 -11.89 10.45
C LEU A 335 -12.83 -11.35 10.90
N GLU A 336 -12.57 -10.05 10.80
CA GLU A 336 -11.21 -9.53 11.01
C GLU A 336 -10.85 -9.43 12.49
N LEU A 337 -11.73 -8.85 13.32
CA LEU A 337 -11.43 -8.60 14.74
C LEU A 337 -11.10 -9.88 15.55
N PRO A 338 -11.80 -11.02 15.39
CA PRO A 338 -11.44 -12.26 16.08
C PRO A 338 -10.01 -12.72 15.76
N PHE A 339 -9.64 -12.72 14.47
CA PHE A 339 -8.29 -13.13 14.07
C PHE A 339 -7.23 -12.13 14.49
N LEU A 340 -7.52 -10.82 14.44
CA LEU A 340 -6.62 -9.80 14.97
C LEU A 340 -6.34 -10.01 16.47
N LYS A 341 -7.36 -10.39 17.26
CA LYS A 341 -7.18 -10.74 18.68
C LYS A 341 -6.32 -12.00 18.86
N LEU A 342 -6.54 -13.04 18.05
CA LEU A 342 -5.73 -14.27 18.05
C LEU A 342 -4.25 -13.96 17.75
N GLY A 343 -3.98 -13.13 16.75
CA GLY A 343 -2.62 -12.69 16.43
C GLY A 343 -2.00 -11.84 17.53
N ALA A 344 -2.79 -10.95 18.16
CA ALA A 344 -2.32 -10.10 19.26
C ALA A 344 -1.93 -10.89 20.51
N ALA A 345 -2.57 -12.04 20.76
CA ALA A 345 -2.26 -12.93 21.87
C ALA A 345 -0.84 -13.55 21.78
N VAL A 346 -0.21 -13.52 20.58
CA VAL A 346 1.20 -13.85 20.44
C VAL A 346 2.01 -12.58 20.70
N GLU A 347 2.66 -12.50 21.87
CA GLU A 347 3.44 -11.35 22.31
C GLU A 347 4.93 -11.48 21.95
N TYR A 348 5.63 -10.34 21.92
CA TYR A 348 7.09 -10.35 21.78
C TYR A 348 7.70 -10.71 23.13
N SER A 349 8.61 -11.68 23.14
CA SER A 349 9.33 -12.05 24.36
C SER A 349 10.29 -10.92 24.75
N GLU A 350 10.38 -10.62 26.05
CA GLU A 350 11.38 -9.68 26.56
C GLU A 350 12.79 -10.15 26.19
N SER A 351 13.67 -9.20 25.85
CA SER A 351 15.04 -9.53 25.49
C SER A 351 15.78 -10.01 26.73
N ALA A 352 16.54 -11.12 26.61
CA ALA A 352 17.38 -11.66 27.68
C ALA A 352 18.54 -10.73 28.13
N ARG A 353 18.63 -9.49 27.63
CA ARG A 353 19.72 -8.53 27.89
C ARG A 353 19.41 -7.44 28.92
N SER A 354 18.32 -7.55 29.68
CA SER A 354 18.08 -6.67 30.82
C SER A 354 18.25 -7.45 32.12
N PRO A 355 19.41 -7.40 32.81
CA PRO A 355 19.40 -7.69 34.23
C PRO A 355 18.46 -6.68 34.90
N PRO A 356 17.66 -7.09 35.90
CA PRO A 356 16.93 -6.12 36.71
C PRO A 356 17.96 -5.12 37.26
N LEU A 357 17.67 -3.83 37.10
CA LEU A 357 18.40 -2.78 37.83
C LEU A 357 18.17 -3.07 39.31
N THR A 358 19.10 -3.78 39.93
CA THR A 358 19.19 -3.89 41.38
C THR A 358 19.35 -2.47 41.89
N GLU A 359 18.34 -1.99 42.65
CA GLU A 359 18.45 -0.77 43.41
C GLU A 359 19.75 -0.79 44.22
N PRO A 360 20.55 0.29 44.21
CA PRO A 360 21.65 0.37 45.14
C PRO A 360 21.07 0.48 46.55
N ALA A 361 21.32 -0.54 47.37
CA ALA A 361 21.19 -0.43 48.81
C ALA A 361 22.12 0.70 49.28
N GLY A 362 21.51 1.78 49.79
CA GLY A 362 22.18 2.93 50.40
C GLY A 362 21.27 3.52 51.47
#